data_AF-A0A3A8Z7H4-F1
#
_entry.id   AF-A0A3A8Z7H4-F1
#
_cell.length_a   1.000
_cell.length_b   1.000
_cell.length_c   1.000
_cell.angle_alpha   90.00
_cell.angle_beta   90.00
_cell.angle_gamma   90.00
#
_symmetry.space_group_name_H-M   'P 1'
#
loop_
_entity.id
_entity.type
_entity.pdbx_description
1 polymer ?
#
loop_
_entity_poly.entity_id
_entity_poly.type
_entity_poly.pdbx_seq_one_letter_code
_entity_poly.pdbx_strand_id
1 'polypeptide(L)'
;MFHNFEIIEQSEISEYKYPGVWAMFGIKKGDNSSKYICLNVGKNKCIGDELKIDFERLECFMPFRKKIYKNQFNEEKFTYKEYATRQDWLYKEISEKYESIIIILVTNETEKLYTIEKYFAYSTKAAYWVSNGRYSPNRVIDSLEISKIRNDINISEIDKSLIKKIDEFKKWYDNQ
;
A
#
# COMPACT_ATOMS: atom_id res chain seq x y z
N MET A 1 16.93 -8.26 -4.83
CA MET A 1 16.08 -7.21 -5.45
C MET A 1 14.68 -7.79 -5.60
N PHE A 2 13.67 -6.96 -5.88
CA PHE A 2 12.25 -7.34 -5.96
C PHE A 2 11.89 -8.38 -7.05
N HIS A 3 12.84 -9.16 -7.58
CA HIS A 3 12.74 -10.08 -8.72
C HIS A 3 11.59 -11.07 -8.71
N ASN A 4 11.04 -11.41 -7.54
CA ASN A 4 9.88 -12.26 -7.48
C ASN A 4 8.64 -11.51 -7.97
N PHE A 5 8.54 -10.21 -7.74
CA PHE A 5 7.38 -9.41 -8.08
C PHE A 5 7.64 -8.47 -9.25
N GLU A 6 6.56 -8.21 -9.98
CA GLU A 6 6.55 -7.19 -11.03
C GLU A 6 6.58 -5.81 -10.38
N ILE A 7 7.47 -4.94 -10.86
CA ILE A 7 7.52 -3.53 -10.47
C ILE A 7 6.52 -2.78 -11.33
N ILE A 8 5.68 -1.96 -10.70
CA ILE A 8 4.68 -1.14 -11.38
C ILE A 8 5.31 0.24 -11.63
N GLU A 9 5.59 0.52 -12.89
CA GLU A 9 6.08 1.83 -13.31
C GLU A 9 4.94 2.83 -13.48
N GLN A 10 5.20 4.10 -13.15
CA GLN A 10 4.16 5.13 -13.19
C GLN A 10 3.59 5.33 -14.62
N SER A 11 4.42 5.13 -15.64
CA SER A 11 4.02 5.20 -17.05
C SER A 11 3.05 4.10 -17.47
N GLU A 12 3.03 2.98 -16.75
CA GLU A 12 2.32 1.75 -17.12
C GLU A 12 1.04 1.53 -16.29
N ILE A 13 0.78 2.38 -15.28
CA ILE A 13 -0.39 2.31 -14.37
C ILE A 13 -1.71 2.05 -15.11
N SER A 14 -1.88 2.62 -16.30
CA SER A 14 -3.10 2.48 -17.10
C SER A 14 -3.40 1.05 -17.56
N GLU A 15 -2.44 0.14 -17.48
CA GLU A 15 -2.57 -1.28 -17.81
C GLU A 15 -3.16 -2.11 -16.65
N TYR A 16 -3.08 -1.59 -15.41
CA TYR A 16 -3.46 -2.30 -14.18
C TYR A 16 -4.96 -2.15 -13.85
N LYS A 17 -5.83 -2.38 -14.84
CA LYS A 17 -7.30 -2.24 -14.74
C LYS A 17 -7.99 -3.47 -14.16
N TYR A 18 -7.43 -4.01 -13.08
CA TYR A 18 -7.92 -5.23 -12.45
C TYR A 18 -7.81 -5.18 -10.92
N PRO A 19 -8.56 -6.04 -10.21
CA PRO A 19 -8.41 -6.19 -8.77
C PRO A 19 -7.05 -6.80 -8.41
N GLY A 20 -6.51 -6.42 -7.26
CA GLY A 20 -5.28 -7.03 -6.78
C GLY A 20 -4.73 -6.36 -5.53
N VAL A 21 -3.53 -6.78 -5.16
CA VAL A 21 -2.76 -6.25 -4.03
C VAL A 21 -1.44 -5.69 -4.54
N TRP A 22 -1.08 -4.50 -4.08
CA TRP A 22 0.19 -3.84 -4.34
C TRP A 22 0.91 -3.53 -3.02
N ALA A 23 2.22 -3.35 -3.10
CA ALA A 23 3.03 -2.91 -1.97
C ALA A 23 4.04 -1.84 -2.39
N MET A 24 4.18 -0.81 -1.55
CA MET A 24 5.09 0.31 -1.75
C MET A 24 6.28 0.19 -0.82
N PHE A 25 7.46 0.40 -1.37
CA PHE A 25 8.74 0.39 -0.68
C PHE A 25 9.48 1.70 -0.91
N GLY A 26 10.36 2.04 0.01
CA GLY A 26 11.26 3.19 -0.14
C GLY A 26 12.46 3.09 0.80
N ILE A 27 13.48 3.87 0.49
CA ILE A 27 14.68 4.02 1.31
C ILE A 27 14.50 5.28 2.16
N LYS A 28 14.83 5.20 3.44
CA LYS A 28 14.73 6.38 4.32
C LYS A 28 15.82 7.39 3.94
N LYS A 29 15.44 8.64 3.71
CA LYS A 29 16.40 9.71 3.37
C LYS A 29 17.42 9.88 4.48
N GLY A 30 18.69 9.97 4.10
CA GLY A 30 19.81 10.10 5.03
C GLY A 30 20.17 8.82 5.79
N ASP A 31 19.56 7.68 5.46
CA ASP A 31 20.02 6.37 5.94
C ASP A 31 21.02 5.78 4.95
N ASN A 32 22.24 5.52 5.42
CA ASN A 32 23.31 4.94 4.61
C ASN A 32 23.12 3.43 4.37
N SER A 33 22.14 2.80 5.01
CA SER A 33 21.89 1.36 4.87
C SER A 33 21.44 0.95 3.46
N SER A 34 20.90 1.89 2.67
CA SER A 34 20.28 1.63 1.36
C SER A 34 19.21 0.53 1.39
N LYS A 35 18.63 0.24 2.57
CA LYS A 35 17.65 -0.82 2.75
C LYS A 35 16.26 -0.32 2.40
N TYR A 36 15.55 -1.11 1.61
CA TYR A 36 14.15 -0.86 1.31
C TYR A 36 13.27 -1.24 2.51
N ILE A 37 12.42 -0.31 2.92
CA ILE A 37 11.38 -0.51 3.93
C ILE A 37 10.05 -0.62 3.21
N CYS A 38 9.24 -1.63 3.54
CA CYS A 38 7.85 -1.69 3.11
C CYS A 38 7.06 -0.57 3.81
N LEU A 39 6.62 0.41 3.04
CA LEU A 39 5.93 1.60 3.53
C LEU A 39 4.43 1.33 3.67
N ASN A 40 3.81 0.82 2.62
CA ASN A 40 2.37 0.57 2.62
C ASN A 40 2.02 -0.65 1.77
N VAL A 41 0.85 -1.23 2.04
CA VAL A 41 0.28 -2.33 1.26
C VAL A 41 -1.18 -1.97 1.05
N GLY A 42 -1.69 -2.17 -0.16
CA GLY A 42 -3.07 -1.83 -0.49
C GLY A 42 -3.70 -2.87 -1.39
N LYS A 43 -5.02 -3.00 -1.27
CA LYS A 43 -5.84 -3.74 -2.24
C LYS A 43 -6.84 -2.78 -2.89
N ASN A 44 -7.11 -2.98 -4.16
CA ASN A 44 -8.19 -2.28 -4.84
C ASN A 44 -8.87 -3.22 -5.86
N LYS A 45 -10.08 -2.87 -6.29
CA LYS A 45 -10.77 -3.50 -7.42
C LYS A 45 -10.20 -3.05 -8.78
N CYS A 46 -9.51 -1.92 -8.79
CA CYS A 46 -8.72 -1.41 -9.90
C CYS A 46 -7.43 -0.84 -9.30
N ILE A 47 -6.33 -1.59 -9.41
CA ILE A 47 -5.04 -1.15 -8.87
C ILE A 47 -4.60 0.16 -9.55
N GLY A 48 -4.78 0.27 -10.87
CA GLY A 48 -4.38 1.44 -11.64
C GLY A 48 -5.03 2.74 -11.16
N ASP A 49 -6.33 2.71 -10.84
CA ASP A 49 -7.04 3.89 -10.36
C ASP A 49 -6.55 4.35 -8.98
N GLU A 50 -6.29 3.41 -8.06
CA GLU A 50 -5.75 3.71 -6.73
C GLU A 50 -4.33 4.28 -6.84
N LEU A 51 -3.46 3.57 -7.58
CA LEU A 51 -2.05 3.96 -7.69
C LEU A 51 -1.88 5.30 -8.38
N LYS A 52 -2.71 5.61 -9.39
CA LYS A 52 -2.71 6.94 -10.00
C LYS A 52 -2.91 8.05 -8.95
N ILE A 53 -3.89 7.89 -8.07
CA ILE A 53 -4.16 8.85 -6.99
C ILE A 53 -2.99 8.89 -6.00
N ASP A 54 -2.42 7.73 -5.68
CA ASP A 54 -1.30 7.63 -4.74
C ASP A 54 -0.01 8.29 -5.27
N PHE A 55 0.29 8.15 -6.57
CA PHE A 55 1.39 8.90 -7.20
C PHE A 55 1.13 10.40 -7.20
N GLU A 56 -0.08 10.84 -7.55
CA GLU A 56 -0.46 12.27 -7.48
C GLU A 56 -0.23 12.84 -6.06
N ARG A 57 -0.53 12.05 -5.02
CA ARG A 57 -0.30 12.43 -3.62
C ARG A 57 1.17 12.46 -3.22
N LEU A 58 1.99 11.57 -3.78
CA LEU A 58 3.45 11.56 -3.56
C LEU A 58 4.12 12.79 -4.20
N GLU A 59 3.64 13.22 -5.36
CA GLU A 59 4.18 14.36 -6.10
C GLU A 59 3.71 15.70 -5.55
N CYS A 60 2.43 15.81 -5.20
CA CYS A 60 1.82 17.08 -4.82
C CYS A 60 0.85 16.94 -3.64
N PHE A 61 1.30 17.35 -2.46
CA PHE A 61 0.40 17.50 -1.32
C PHE A 61 -0.42 18.80 -1.43
N MET A 62 -1.75 18.66 -1.41
CA MET A 62 -2.68 19.78 -1.33
C MET A 62 -3.47 19.74 0.00
N PRO A 63 -3.35 20.74 0.89
CA PRO A 63 -4.06 20.75 2.17
C PRO A 63 -5.59 20.89 2.00
N PHE A 64 -6.03 21.48 0.89
CA PHE A 64 -7.42 21.47 0.45
C PHE A 64 -7.49 21.67 -1.06
N ARG A 65 -8.58 21.20 -1.66
CA ARG A 65 -8.97 21.52 -3.04
C ARG A 65 -10.34 22.18 -3.07
N LYS A 66 -10.56 23.08 -4.05
CA LYS A 66 -11.89 23.63 -4.29
C LYS A 66 -12.70 22.61 -5.08
N LYS A 67 -13.91 22.30 -4.62
CA LYS A 67 -14.82 21.36 -5.27
C LYS A 67 -16.17 22.02 -5.50
N ILE A 68 -16.74 21.75 -6.67
CA ILE A 68 -18.09 22.22 -7.02
C ILE A 68 -19.06 21.12 -6.60
N TYR A 69 -20.03 21.47 -5.74
CA TYR A 69 -21.14 20.60 -5.44
C TYR A 69 -22.09 20.58 -6.65
N LYS A 70 -22.27 19.39 -7.22
CA LYS A 70 -23.28 19.11 -8.24
C LYS A 70 -24.38 18.25 -7.61
N ASN A 71 -25.63 18.64 -7.81
CA ASN A 71 -26.76 17.82 -7.35
C ASN A 71 -26.96 16.59 -8.26
N GLN A 72 -27.95 15.75 -7.95
CA GLN A 72 -28.28 14.55 -8.75
C GLN A 72 -28.69 14.83 -10.21
N PHE A 73 -29.02 16.07 -10.55
CA PHE A 73 -29.36 16.52 -11.90
C PHE A 73 -28.16 17.16 -12.61
N ASN A 74 -26.95 17.00 -12.07
CA ASN A 74 -25.69 17.56 -12.56
C ASN A 74 -25.64 19.11 -12.58
N GLU A 75 -26.49 19.75 -11.77
CA GLU A 75 -26.52 21.21 -11.66
C GLU A 75 -25.54 21.69 -10.57
N GLU A 76 -24.73 22.68 -10.91
CA GLU A 76 -23.81 23.32 -9.96
C GLU A 76 -24.59 24.19 -8.96
N LYS A 77 -24.40 23.96 -7.66
CA LYS A 77 -25.11 24.71 -6.60
C LYS A 77 -24.20 25.62 -5.79
N PHE A 78 -23.03 25.16 -5.41
CA PHE A 78 -22.05 25.97 -4.68
C PHE A 78 -20.65 25.35 -4.76
N THR A 79 -19.64 26.16 -4.43
CA THR A 79 -18.24 25.73 -4.29
C THR A 79 -17.87 25.61 -2.82
N TYR A 80 -17.15 24.54 -2.45
CA TYR A 80 -16.67 24.32 -1.09
C TYR A 80 -15.21 23.87 -1.08
N LYS A 81 -14.56 23.97 0.09
CA LYS A 81 -13.22 23.42 0.30
C LYS A 81 -13.36 21.97 0.76
N GLU A 82 -12.76 21.06 0.00
CA GLU A 82 -12.55 19.67 0.43
C GLU A 82 -11.14 19.58 1.02
N TYR A 83 -11.04 19.29 2.31
CA TYR A 83 -9.78 19.23 3.03
C TYR A 83 -9.07 17.89 2.80
N ALA A 84 -7.74 17.90 2.95
CA ALA A 84 -6.90 16.73 2.84
C ALA A 84 -7.36 15.59 3.77
N THR A 85 -7.42 14.39 3.21
CA THR A 85 -7.74 13.13 3.87
C THR A 85 -6.54 12.57 4.64
N ARG A 86 -6.77 11.56 5.49
CA ARG A 86 -5.69 10.81 6.15
C ARG A 86 -4.67 10.26 5.16
N GLN A 87 -5.11 9.80 3.99
CA GLN A 87 -4.22 9.26 2.95
C GLN A 87 -3.33 10.37 2.37
N ASP A 88 -3.87 11.57 2.12
CA ASP A 88 -3.08 12.69 1.59
C ASP A 88 -1.95 13.07 2.56
N TRP A 89 -2.24 13.09 3.87
CA TRP A 89 -1.22 13.30 4.89
C TRP A 89 -0.20 12.16 5.00
N LEU A 90 -0.63 10.91 4.84
CA LEU A 90 0.25 9.74 4.83
C LEU A 90 1.24 9.79 3.67
N TYR A 91 0.79 10.13 2.47
CA TYR A 91 1.67 10.20 1.30
C TYR A 91 2.59 11.43 1.32
N LYS A 92 2.14 12.55 1.91
CA LYS A 92 3.03 13.67 2.26
C LYS A 92 4.17 13.21 3.16
N GLU A 93 3.86 12.54 4.27
CA GLU A 93 4.84 12.00 5.21
C GLU A 93 5.82 11.03 4.54
N ILE A 94 5.32 10.16 3.64
CA ILE A 94 6.17 9.27 2.85
C ILE A 94 7.12 10.06 1.95
N SER A 95 6.59 10.99 1.15
CA SER A 95 7.38 11.79 0.19
C SER A 95 8.47 12.63 0.88
N GLU A 96 8.21 13.10 2.11
CA GLU A 96 9.15 13.90 2.88
C GLU A 96 10.29 13.03 3.43
N LYS A 97 9.99 11.80 3.90
CA LYS A 97 10.94 10.96 4.65
C LYS A 97 11.65 9.89 3.84
N TYR A 98 11.11 9.50 2.68
CA TYR A 98 11.62 8.39 1.89
C TYR A 98 11.93 8.81 0.46
N GLU A 99 12.88 8.12 -0.14
CA GLU A 99 13.32 8.25 -1.52
C GLU A 99 13.37 6.87 -2.18
N SER A 100 13.69 6.84 -3.49
CA SER A 100 13.74 5.60 -4.27
C SER A 100 12.46 4.78 -4.10
N ILE A 101 11.29 5.42 -4.28
CA ILE A 101 10.01 4.75 -4.11
C ILE A 101 9.82 3.70 -5.20
N ILE A 102 9.49 2.48 -4.80
CA ILE A 102 9.16 1.36 -5.70
C ILE A 102 7.79 0.82 -5.31
N ILE A 103 6.96 0.52 -6.31
CA ILE A 103 5.70 -0.18 -6.12
C ILE A 103 5.80 -1.53 -6.82
N ILE A 104 5.36 -2.59 -6.15
CA ILE A 104 5.28 -3.92 -6.73
C ILE A 104 3.83 -4.42 -6.77
N LEU A 105 3.53 -5.23 -7.79
CA LEU A 105 2.33 -6.04 -7.84
C LEU A 105 2.54 -7.31 -7.01
N VAL A 106 1.79 -7.45 -5.92
CA VAL A 106 1.83 -8.67 -5.08
C VAL A 106 0.99 -9.77 -5.74
N THR A 107 -0.23 -9.44 -6.16
CA THR A 107 -1.12 -10.35 -6.91
C THR A 107 -2.15 -9.57 -7.73
N ASN A 108 -2.63 -10.17 -8.82
CA ASN A 108 -3.80 -9.77 -9.58
C ASN A 108 -5.02 -10.71 -9.34
N GLU A 109 -4.94 -11.57 -8.32
CA GLU A 109 -6.07 -12.39 -7.88
C GLU A 109 -7.25 -11.52 -7.44
N THR A 110 -8.47 -11.95 -7.73
CA THR A 110 -9.69 -11.19 -7.41
C THR A 110 -10.33 -11.62 -6.09
N GLU A 111 -9.99 -12.82 -5.62
CA GLU A 111 -10.50 -13.38 -4.38
C GLU A 111 -9.52 -13.19 -3.23
N LYS A 112 -10.05 -13.19 -2.00
CA LYS A 112 -9.25 -13.14 -0.76
C LYS A 112 -8.23 -11.99 -0.67
N LEU A 113 -8.44 -10.92 -1.44
CA LEU A 113 -7.57 -9.73 -1.49
C LEU A 113 -7.15 -9.22 -0.11
N TYR A 114 -8.09 -9.14 0.83
CA TYR A 114 -7.79 -8.69 2.19
C TYR A 114 -6.88 -9.65 2.94
N THR A 115 -7.08 -10.96 2.78
CA THR A 115 -6.25 -11.99 3.39
C THR A 115 -4.83 -11.90 2.84
N ILE A 116 -4.68 -11.71 1.52
CA ILE A 116 -3.38 -11.56 0.84
C ILE A 116 -2.69 -10.26 1.28
N GLU A 117 -3.41 -9.13 1.24
CA GLU A 117 -2.94 -7.82 1.73
C GLU A 117 -2.42 -7.92 3.16
N LYS A 118 -3.23 -8.50 4.07
CA LYS A 118 -2.87 -8.69 5.47
C LYS A 118 -1.65 -9.59 5.62
N TYR A 119 -1.61 -10.72 4.92
CA TYR A 119 -0.50 -11.66 4.98
C TYR A 119 0.81 -11.00 4.53
N PHE A 120 0.77 -10.24 3.43
CA PHE A 120 1.92 -9.52 2.92
C PHE A 120 2.37 -8.41 3.88
N ALA A 121 1.44 -7.59 4.38
CA ALA A 121 1.74 -6.49 5.30
C ALA A 121 2.41 -6.96 6.60
N TYR A 122 1.96 -8.07 7.18
CA TYR A 122 2.63 -8.67 8.34
C TYR A 122 3.97 -9.32 7.99
N SER A 123 4.11 -9.88 6.78
CA SER A 123 5.36 -10.49 6.31
C SER A 123 6.47 -9.46 6.14
N THR A 124 6.14 -8.23 5.72
CA THR A 124 7.10 -7.16 5.45
C THR A 124 7.15 -6.07 6.53
N LYS A 125 6.31 -6.18 7.56
CA LYS A 125 6.13 -5.17 8.62
C LYS A 125 5.80 -3.79 8.06
N ALA A 126 4.82 -3.72 7.15
CA ALA A 126 4.46 -2.50 6.44
C ALA A 126 4.18 -1.32 7.37
N ALA A 127 5.00 -0.26 7.26
CA ALA A 127 5.13 0.79 8.28
C ALA A 127 3.86 1.63 8.48
N TYR A 128 3.12 1.91 7.41
CA TYR A 128 1.93 2.75 7.40
C TYR A 128 0.63 1.98 7.16
N TRP A 129 0.69 0.64 7.12
CA TRP A 129 -0.49 -0.20 6.93
C TRP A 129 -1.33 -0.25 8.22
N VAL A 130 -2.66 -0.10 8.08
CA VAL A 130 -3.59 -0.13 9.21
C VAL A 130 -4.64 -1.22 8.99
N SER A 131 -4.58 -2.27 9.81
CA SER A 131 -5.58 -3.35 9.79
C SER A 131 -6.97 -2.83 10.18
N ASN A 132 -7.94 -2.94 9.27
CA ASN A 132 -9.37 -2.64 9.51
C ASN A 132 -9.65 -1.25 10.10
N GLY A 133 -8.76 -0.27 9.89
CA GLY A 133 -8.93 1.09 10.38
C GLY A 133 -8.97 1.24 11.92
N ARG A 134 -8.63 0.18 12.68
CA ARG A 134 -8.64 0.21 14.15
C ARG A 134 -7.21 0.13 14.68
N TYR A 135 -6.66 1.29 14.99
CA TYR A 135 -5.44 1.42 15.79
C TYR A 135 -5.83 1.48 17.27
N SER A 136 -5.17 0.69 18.12
CA SER A 136 -5.27 0.82 19.57
C SER A 136 -3.94 1.38 20.07
N PRO A 137 -3.90 2.56 20.72
CA PRO A 137 -2.66 3.17 21.19
C PRO A 137 -1.93 2.31 22.24
N ASN A 138 -2.63 1.36 22.85
CA ASN A 138 -2.08 0.47 23.87
C ASN A 138 -1.58 -0.87 23.31
N ARG A 139 -1.70 -1.11 21.99
CA ARG A 139 -1.28 -2.36 21.35
C ARG A 139 0.02 -2.14 20.57
N VAL A 140 1.12 -2.58 21.16
CA VAL A 140 2.42 -2.68 20.48
C VAL A 140 2.56 -4.12 20.00
N ILE A 141 2.63 -4.32 18.68
CA ILE A 141 2.82 -5.65 18.08
C ILE A 141 4.32 -5.88 17.90
N ASP A 142 4.88 -6.82 18.64
CA ASP A 142 6.28 -7.23 18.51
C ASP A 142 6.49 -8.29 17.40
N SER A 143 7.74 -8.70 17.17
CA SER A 143 8.05 -9.70 16.13
C SER A 143 7.45 -11.09 16.41
N LEU A 144 7.25 -11.45 17.68
CA LEU A 144 6.63 -12.72 18.06
C LEU A 144 5.13 -12.68 17.78
N GLU A 145 4.45 -11.58 18.11
CA GLU A 145 3.04 -11.36 17.81
C GLU A 145 2.80 -11.28 16.30
N ILE A 146 3.68 -10.64 15.53
CA ILE A 146 3.63 -10.66 14.05
C ILE A 146 3.64 -12.10 13.52
N SER A 147 4.56 -12.94 14.05
CA SER A 147 4.69 -14.33 13.61
C SER A 147 3.43 -15.14 13.95
N LYS A 148 2.87 -14.94 15.15
CA LYS A 148 1.59 -15.56 15.57
C LYS A 148 0.45 -15.13 14.66
N ILE A 149 0.25 -13.82 14.47
CA ILE A 149 -0.82 -13.28 13.62
C ILE A 149 -0.69 -13.84 12.21
N ARG A 150 0.52 -13.87 11.64
CA ARG A 150 0.76 -14.40 10.30
C ARG A 150 0.38 -15.88 10.18
N ASN A 151 0.72 -16.68 11.19
CA ASN A 151 0.37 -18.11 11.22
C ASN A 151 -1.14 -18.35 11.41
N ASP A 152 -1.84 -17.43 12.07
CA ASP A 152 -3.29 -17.49 12.29
C ASP A 152 -4.11 -17.00 11.08
N ILE A 153 -3.48 -16.38 10.07
CA ILE A 153 -4.17 -16.01 8.84
C ILE A 153 -4.52 -17.28 8.08
N ASN A 154 -5.80 -17.50 7.81
CA ASN A 154 -6.25 -18.62 6.99
C ASN A 154 -5.83 -18.41 5.52
N ILE A 155 -4.69 -18.99 5.16
CA ILE A 155 -4.12 -18.99 3.81
C ILE A 155 -4.48 -20.24 3.00
N SER A 156 -5.33 -21.13 3.52
CA SER A 156 -5.63 -22.41 2.86
C SER A 156 -6.34 -22.25 1.51
N GLU A 157 -7.02 -21.13 1.32
CA GLU A 157 -7.77 -20.76 0.11
C GLU A 157 -6.98 -19.82 -0.81
N ILE A 158 -5.72 -19.51 -0.50
CA ILE A 158 -4.84 -18.70 -1.35
C ILE A 158 -3.98 -19.64 -2.21
N ASP A 159 -3.65 -19.23 -3.44
CA ASP A 159 -2.73 -19.98 -4.29
C ASP A 159 -1.41 -20.26 -3.56
N LYS A 160 -1.05 -21.54 -3.45
CA LYS A 160 0.17 -22.01 -2.78
C LYS A 160 1.43 -21.45 -3.42
N SER A 161 1.41 -21.20 -4.73
CA SER A 161 2.52 -20.59 -5.46
C SER A 161 2.74 -19.14 -5.04
N LEU A 162 1.65 -18.37 -4.86
CA LEU A 162 1.71 -17.01 -4.34
C LEU A 162 2.23 -16.99 -2.90
N ILE A 163 1.74 -17.88 -2.03
CA ILE A 163 2.24 -17.98 -0.64
C ILE A 163 3.74 -18.28 -0.63
N LYS A 164 4.19 -19.29 -1.40
CA LYS A 164 5.61 -19.63 -1.51
C LYS A 164 6.44 -18.43 -1.99
N LYS A 165 5.95 -17.70 -2.98
CA LYS A 165 6.57 -16.49 -3.54
C LYS A 165 6.72 -15.38 -2.48
N ILE A 166 5.68 -15.13 -1.68
CA ILE A 166 5.72 -14.17 -0.56
C ILE A 166 6.73 -14.62 0.50
N ASP A 167 6.78 -15.91 0.83
CA ASP A 167 7.66 -16.44 1.86
C ASP A 167 9.13 -16.41 1.46
N GLU A 168 9.44 -16.67 0.19
CA GLU A 168 10.77 -16.50 -0.38
C GLU A 168 11.18 -15.02 -0.39
N PHE A 169 10.26 -14.13 -0.77
CA PHE A 169 10.52 -12.70 -0.71
C PHE A 169 10.78 -12.22 0.71
N LYS A 170 10.01 -12.69 1.71
CA LYS A 170 10.24 -12.37 3.12
C LYS A 170 11.63 -12.78 3.58
N LYS A 171 12.08 -13.99 3.22
CA LYS A 171 13.45 -14.46 3.57
C LYS A 171 14.51 -13.55 2.99
N TRP A 172 14.35 -13.10 1.74
CA TRP A 172 15.26 -12.10 1.16
C TRP A 172 15.16 -10.76 1.90
N TYR A 173 13.94 -10.28 2.14
CA TYR A 173 13.66 -8.98 2.75
C TYR A 173 14.24 -8.85 4.16
N ASP A 174 14.17 -9.91 4.97
CA ASP A 174 14.73 -9.96 6.33
C ASP A 174 16.27 -9.97 6.35
N ASN A 175 16.92 -10.36 5.24
CA ASN A 175 18.38 -10.45 5.11
C ASN A 175 19.00 -9.25 4.38
N GLN A 176 18.21 -8.22 4.05
CA GLN A 176 18.71 -6.94 3.52
C GLN A 176 19.57 -6.22 4.55
#